data_AF-A0A2I0QK20-F1
#
_entry.id   AF-A0A2I0QK20-F1
#
_cell.length_a   1.000
_cell.length_b   1.000
_cell.length_c   1.000
_cell.angle_alpha   90.00
_cell.angle_beta   90.00
_cell.angle_gamma   90.00
#
_symmetry.space_group_name_H-M   'P 1'
#
loop_
_entity.id
_entity.type
_entity.pdbx_description
1 polymer ?
#
loop_
_entity_poly.entity_id
_entity_poly.type
_entity_poly.pdbx_seq_one_letter_code
_entity_poly.pdbx_strand_id
1 'polypeptide(L)'
;MEKDPLGNELDKNHPWNEQTNPKPQEAKKWDDKYTWLKCPRWQSKGGKIYVVEVGPLARMYITAVSKKVPESTGKSLKFTLPRTNRIDAKVPDAMDVEWKMPSKINALERIRARAYFHAYTAYVTYNQVLAALGAIKAGASKVWTKYEKPKDGIGVGIVEAMRGVVAHWCRQHGTHLREIRMEIRDLMNRR
;
A
#
# COMPACT_ATOMS: atom_id res chain seq x y z
N MET A 1 7.34 20.38 -11.09
CA MET A 1 5.93 20.68 -10.79
C MET A 1 5.87 21.20 -9.37
N GLU A 2 5.24 22.35 -9.18
CA GLU A 2 5.25 23.04 -7.89
C GLU A 2 4.03 22.69 -7.04
N LYS A 3 2.91 22.35 -7.67
CA LYS A 3 1.65 22.05 -6.98
C LYS A 3 0.96 20.81 -7.53
N ASP A 4 0.19 20.13 -6.69
CA ASP A 4 -0.67 19.03 -7.07
C ASP A 4 -2.02 19.54 -7.68
N PRO A 5 -2.90 18.65 -8.18
CA PRO A 5 -4.20 19.06 -8.73
C PRO A 5 -5.13 19.78 -7.74
N LEU A 6 -4.87 19.67 -6.43
CA LEU A 6 -5.64 20.32 -5.37
C LEU A 6 -4.99 21.64 -4.91
N GLY A 7 -3.87 22.04 -5.54
CA GLY A 7 -3.13 23.26 -5.22
C GLY A 7 -2.14 23.13 -4.06
N ASN A 8 -1.91 21.93 -3.53
CA ASN A 8 -0.93 21.71 -2.47
C ASN A 8 0.49 21.78 -3.02
N GLU A 9 1.40 22.40 -2.27
CA GLU A 9 2.80 22.51 -2.65
C GLU A 9 3.52 21.16 -2.61
N LEU A 10 4.32 20.89 -3.64
CA LEU A 10 5.10 19.67 -3.80
C LEU A 10 6.57 19.92 -3.53
N ASP A 11 7.20 19.08 -2.71
CA ASP A 11 8.66 19.12 -2.56
C ASP A 11 9.37 18.85 -3.91
N LYS A 12 10.52 19.48 -4.11
CA LYS A 12 11.35 19.28 -5.32
C LYS A 12 11.76 17.83 -5.55
N ASN A 13 11.81 17.03 -4.49
CA ASN A 13 12.14 15.61 -4.52
C ASN A 13 10.89 14.71 -4.48
N HIS A 14 9.67 15.26 -4.54
CA HIS A 14 8.47 14.46 -4.67
C HIS A 14 8.58 13.53 -5.91
N PRO A 15 8.05 12.29 -5.91
CA PRO A 15 8.25 11.37 -7.02
C PRO A 15 7.79 11.87 -8.39
N TRP A 16 6.81 12.78 -8.47
CA TRP A 16 6.44 13.47 -9.73
C TRP A 16 7.50 14.44 -10.29
N ASN A 17 8.49 14.83 -9.47
CA ASN A 17 9.54 15.78 -9.80
C ASN A 17 10.92 15.13 -9.88
N GLU A 18 11.02 13.85 -9.53
CA GLU A 18 12.31 13.20 -9.36
C GLU A 18 12.92 12.83 -10.71
N GLN A 19 14.25 12.68 -10.74
CA GLN A 19 14.97 12.13 -11.89
C GLN A 19 15.93 11.06 -11.40
N THR A 20 15.98 9.93 -12.10
CA THR A 20 16.89 8.84 -11.77
C THR A 20 18.07 8.85 -12.73
N ASN A 21 19.12 9.57 -12.34
CA ASN A 21 20.37 9.66 -13.09
C ASN A 21 21.41 8.77 -12.39
N PRO A 22 21.63 7.52 -12.84
CA PRO A 22 22.54 6.60 -12.17
C PRO A 22 23.97 7.14 -12.20
N LYS A 23 24.66 7.04 -11.07
CA LYS A 23 26.05 7.44 -10.91
C LYS A 23 26.81 6.30 -10.23
N PRO A 24 27.35 5.33 -11.00
CA PRO A 24 28.17 4.26 -10.44
C PRO A 24 29.37 4.85 -9.69
N GLN A 25 29.69 4.31 -8.52
CA GLN A 25 30.78 4.75 -7.64
C GLN A 25 31.51 3.51 -7.11
N GLU A 26 32.60 3.72 -6.38
CA GLU A 26 33.34 2.66 -5.70
C GLU A 26 32.43 1.88 -4.73
N ALA A 27 32.54 0.55 -4.75
CA ALA A 27 31.76 -0.31 -3.87
C ALA A 27 32.28 -0.28 -2.42
N LYS A 28 31.38 -0.48 -1.45
CA LYS A 28 31.69 -0.62 0.00
C LYS A 28 32.29 0.64 0.67
N LYS A 29 32.09 1.83 0.10
CA LYS A 29 32.39 3.10 0.76
C LYS A 29 31.28 3.47 1.76
N TRP A 30 31.28 2.84 2.94
CA TRP A 30 30.18 2.87 3.91
C TRP A 30 29.91 4.23 4.58
N ASP A 31 30.87 5.14 4.52
CA ASP A 31 30.80 6.51 5.02
C ASP A 31 30.24 7.51 3.98
N ASP A 32 29.95 7.06 2.76
CA ASP A 32 29.43 7.87 1.66
C ASP A 32 28.31 7.10 0.90
N LYS A 33 28.08 7.38 -0.39
CA LYS A 33 27.10 6.68 -1.24
C LYS A 33 27.42 5.18 -1.34
N TYR A 34 26.75 4.36 -0.52
CA TYR A 34 27.02 2.92 -0.42
C TYR A 34 25.92 2.01 -0.97
N THR A 35 24.80 2.54 -1.49
CA THR A 35 23.66 1.74 -1.96
C THR A 35 22.97 2.33 -3.19
N TRP A 36 22.40 1.45 -4.01
CA TRP A 36 21.51 1.82 -5.12
C TRP A 36 20.08 2.13 -4.67
N LEU A 37 19.71 1.71 -3.46
CA LEU A 37 18.38 2.01 -2.92
C LEU A 37 18.29 3.49 -2.57
N LYS A 38 17.16 4.10 -2.94
CA LYS A 38 16.82 5.45 -2.49
C LYS A 38 16.33 5.43 -1.05
N CYS A 39 16.20 6.63 -0.49
CA CYS A 39 15.81 6.85 0.90
C CYS A 39 14.44 7.53 0.99
N PRO A 40 13.33 6.82 0.70
CA PRO A 40 11.99 7.38 0.88
C PRO A 40 11.76 7.81 2.32
N ARG A 41 11.03 8.91 2.51
CA ARG A 41 10.69 9.49 3.82
C ARG A 41 9.26 10.00 3.81
N TRP A 42 8.66 10.08 4.99
CA TRP A 42 7.33 10.65 5.18
C TRP A 42 7.41 11.91 6.01
N GLN A 43 6.85 13.01 5.50
CA GLN A 43 6.80 14.27 6.24
C GLN A 43 5.46 14.41 6.97
N SER A 44 5.50 14.72 8.26
CA SER A 44 4.28 15.05 9.00
C SER A 44 3.81 16.46 8.68
N LYS A 45 2.55 16.77 8.99
CA LYS A 45 1.98 18.13 8.84
C LYS A 45 2.79 19.22 9.54
N GLY A 46 3.52 18.88 10.62
CA GLY A 46 4.40 19.80 11.34
C GLY A 46 5.81 19.94 10.73
N GLY A 47 6.03 19.42 9.52
CA GLY A 47 7.30 19.50 8.80
C GLY A 47 8.35 18.45 9.21
N LYS A 48 8.11 17.67 10.27
CA LYS A 48 9.06 16.64 10.73
C LYS A 48 9.12 15.47 9.76
N ILE A 49 10.34 15.06 9.42
CA ILE A 49 10.60 13.96 8.49
C ILE A 49 10.82 12.67 9.27
N TYR A 50 10.11 11.61 8.88
CA TYR A 50 10.15 10.30 9.49
C TYR A 50 10.67 9.24 8.52
N VAL A 51 11.39 8.27 9.09
CA VAL A 51 11.54 6.95 8.50
C VAL A 51 10.32 6.15 8.91
N VAL A 52 9.66 5.52 7.94
CA VAL A 52 8.43 4.75 8.18
C VAL A 52 8.65 3.29 7.84
N GLU A 53 8.06 2.41 8.65
CA GLU A 53 7.96 0.99 8.35
C GLU A 53 6.68 0.74 7.55
N VAL A 54 6.77 -0.16 6.57
CA VAL A 54 5.65 -0.60 5.75
C VAL A 54 5.54 -2.13 5.79
N GLY A 55 4.38 -2.64 5.37
CA GLY A 55 4.13 -4.09 5.29
C GLY A 55 3.00 -4.55 6.19
N PRO A 56 2.85 -5.88 6.35
CA PRO A 56 1.71 -6.48 7.04
C PRO A 56 1.50 -5.93 8.45
N LEU A 57 2.57 -5.76 9.24
CA LEU A 57 2.46 -5.20 10.59
C LEU A 57 1.88 -3.78 10.57
N ALA A 58 2.45 -2.88 9.77
CA ALA A 58 1.97 -1.50 9.66
C ALA A 58 0.52 -1.44 9.19
N ARG A 59 0.15 -2.25 8.19
CA ARG A 59 -1.23 -2.33 7.68
C ARG A 59 -2.20 -2.79 8.76
N MET A 60 -1.92 -3.91 9.41
CA MET A 60 -2.80 -4.44 10.45
C MET A 60 -2.97 -3.45 11.61
N TYR A 61 -1.88 -2.79 12.00
CA TYR A 61 -1.88 -1.77 13.05
C TYR A 61 -2.77 -0.58 12.67
N ILE A 62 -2.58 0.01 11.48
CA ILE A 62 -3.38 1.16 11.03
C ILE A 62 -4.85 0.78 10.86
N THR A 63 -5.16 -0.37 10.25
CA THR A 63 -6.54 -0.83 10.09
C THR A 63 -7.21 -1.03 11.45
N ALA A 64 -6.52 -1.65 12.43
CA ALA A 64 -7.03 -1.86 13.78
C ALA A 64 -7.35 -0.55 14.52
N VAL A 65 -6.51 0.48 14.37
CA VAL A 65 -6.71 1.77 15.05
C VAL A 65 -7.75 2.65 14.34
N SER A 66 -7.82 2.58 13.01
CA SER A 66 -8.63 3.49 12.20
C SER A 66 -10.13 3.39 12.40
N LYS A 67 -10.65 2.23 12.86
CA LYS A 67 -12.09 1.93 12.97
C LYS A 67 -12.89 2.18 11.68
N LYS A 68 -12.23 2.06 10.51
CA LYS A 68 -12.85 2.27 9.19
C LYS A 68 -13.42 1.01 8.54
N VAL A 69 -13.18 -0.15 9.15
CA VAL A 69 -13.71 -1.44 8.68
C VAL A 69 -14.39 -2.15 9.86
N PRO A 70 -15.43 -2.98 9.64
CA PRO A 70 -16.17 -3.63 10.72
C PRO A 70 -15.30 -4.52 11.62
N GLU A 71 -14.21 -5.08 11.08
CA GLU A 71 -13.30 -5.96 11.81
C GLU A 71 -12.40 -5.19 12.80
N SER A 72 -12.38 -3.87 12.72
CA SER A 72 -11.52 -2.99 13.49
C SER A 72 -12.08 -2.69 14.88
N THR A 73 -11.38 -3.10 15.92
CA THR A 73 -11.82 -2.92 17.32
C THR A 73 -11.22 -1.69 17.99
N GLY A 74 -10.31 -0.97 17.32
CA GLY A 74 -9.47 0.08 17.91
C GLY A 74 -8.15 -0.45 18.50
N LYS A 75 -8.06 -1.75 18.80
CA LYS A 75 -6.87 -2.40 19.40
C LYS A 75 -6.52 -3.78 18.85
N SER A 76 -7.36 -4.30 17.95
CA SER A 76 -7.23 -5.59 17.29
C SER A 76 -8.00 -5.59 15.97
N LEU A 77 -7.77 -6.63 15.17
CA LEU A 77 -8.60 -6.99 14.02
C LEU A 77 -9.24 -8.34 14.27
N LYS A 78 -10.57 -8.38 14.30
CA LYS A 78 -11.35 -9.59 14.54
C LYS A 78 -12.23 -9.91 13.34
N PHE A 79 -12.11 -11.12 12.82
CA PHE A 79 -12.88 -11.62 11.67
C PHE A 79 -13.07 -13.12 11.77
N THR A 80 -14.06 -13.64 11.07
CA THR A 80 -14.39 -15.07 11.09
C THR A 80 -14.14 -15.66 9.71
N LEU A 81 -13.31 -16.69 9.64
CA LEU A 81 -13.15 -17.50 8.44
C LEU A 81 -14.29 -18.51 8.37
N PRO A 82 -14.97 -18.65 7.21
CA PRO A 82 -16.07 -19.59 7.08
C PRO A 82 -15.58 -21.03 7.23
N ARG A 83 -16.50 -21.93 7.62
CA ARG A 83 -16.26 -23.37 7.58
C ARG A 83 -15.82 -23.75 6.17
N THR A 84 -14.72 -24.48 6.08
CA THR A 84 -14.29 -25.07 4.82
C THR A 84 -14.78 -26.51 4.77
N ASN A 85 -15.39 -26.93 3.65
CA ASN A 85 -15.69 -28.33 3.38
C ASN A 85 -14.74 -28.82 2.30
N ARG A 86 -13.82 -29.73 2.66
CA ARG A 86 -13.01 -30.47 1.70
C ARG A 86 -13.45 -31.92 1.71
N ILE A 87 -13.52 -32.52 0.52
CA ILE A 87 -13.93 -33.91 0.33
C ILE A 87 -12.86 -34.88 0.88
N ASP A 88 -11.60 -34.44 0.94
CA ASP A 88 -10.42 -35.25 1.25
C ASP A 88 -9.82 -35.04 2.64
N ALA A 89 -10.36 -34.13 3.46
CA ALA A 89 -9.81 -33.82 4.78
C ALA A 89 -10.87 -33.31 5.77
N LYS A 90 -10.73 -33.69 7.05
CA LYS A 90 -11.40 -32.97 8.15
C LYS A 90 -10.80 -31.57 8.22
N VAL A 91 -11.53 -30.59 7.72
CA VAL A 91 -11.18 -29.17 7.81
C VAL A 91 -11.81 -28.54 9.05
N PRO A 92 -11.24 -27.45 9.59
CA PRO A 92 -11.80 -26.75 10.73
C PRO A 92 -13.21 -26.23 10.44
N ASP A 93 -14.04 -26.21 11.48
CA ASP A 93 -15.27 -25.40 11.52
C ASP A 93 -14.97 -23.90 11.31
N ALA A 94 -16.01 -23.07 11.26
CA ALA A 94 -15.82 -21.63 11.22
C ALA A 94 -14.86 -21.17 12.34
N MET A 95 -13.86 -20.37 11.97
CA MET A 95 -12.76 -20.03 12.86
C MET A 95 -12.72 -18.54 13.09
N ASP A 96 -12.92 -18.14 14.35
CA ASP A 96 -12.70 -16.77 14.79
C ASP A 96 -11.20 -16.50 14.88
N VAL A 97 -10.76 -15.45 14.17
CA VAL A 97 -9.39 -14.99 14.16
C VAL A 97 -9.35 -13.59 14.74
N GLU A 98 -8.49 -13.39 15.74
CA GLU A 98 -8.23 -12.06 16.29
C GLU A 98 -6.73 -11.78 16.31
N TRP A 99 -6.30 -10.82 15.49
CA TRP A 99 -4.96 -10.26 15.61
C TRP A 99 -4.98 -9.11 16.61
N LYS A 100 -4.26 -9.27 17.72
CA LYS A 100 -4.10 -8.23 18.75
C LYS A 100 -2.84 -7.42 18.49
N MET A 101 -2.93 -6.11 18.67
CA MET A 101 -1.77 -5.24 18.53
C MET A 101 -0.70 -5.63 19.56
N PRO A 102 0.57 -5.75 19.16
CA PRO A 102 1.64 -6.12 20.08
C PRO A 102 2.01 -4.95 21.00
N SER A 103 2.46 -5.25 22.21
CA SER A 103 3.00 -4.24 23.14
C SER A 103 4.36 -3.69 22.72
N LYS A 104 5.12 -4.45 21.92
CA LYS A 104 6.43 -4.08 21.37
C LYS A 104 6.52 -4.49 19.92
N ILE A 105 7.16 -3.65 19.09
CA ILE A 105 7.40 -3.94 17.68
C ILE A 105 8.78 -4.59 17.54
N ASN A 106 8.84 -5.82 17.03
CA ASN A 106 10.08 -6.56 16.80
C ASN A 106 9.96 -7.52 15.59
N ALA A 107 11.01 -8.29 15.31
CA ALA A 107 11.05 -9.23 14.18
C ALA A 107 9.96 -10.33 14.27
N LEU A 108 9.70 -10.88 15.45
CA LEU A 108 8.68 -11.92 15.64
C LEU A 108 7.28 -11.38 15.39
N GLU A 109 6.99 -10.17 15.85
CA GLU A 109 5.68 -9.54 15.63
C GLU A 109 5.44 -9.18 14.16
N ARG A 110 6.50 -8.88 13.40
CA ARG A 110 6.41 -8.73 11.93
C ARG A 110 6.02 -10.04 11.25
N ILE A 111 6.59 -11.17 11.69
CA ILE A 111 6.26 -12.50 11.17
C ILE A 111 4.84 -12.89 11.57
N ARG A 112 4.46 -12.69 12.84
CA ARG A 112 3.11 -12.92 13.33
C ARG A 112 2.09 -12.13 12.53
N ALA A 113 2.29 -10.83 12.35
CA ALA A 113 1.40 -9.99 11.56
C ALA A 113 1.29 -10.49 10.11
N ARG A 114 2.39 -10.95 9.49
CA ARG A 114 2.32 -11.54 8.14
C ARG A 114 1.46 -12.80 8.09
N ALA A 115 1.55 -13.68 9.08
CA ALA A 115 0.74 -14.89 9.15
C ALA A 115 -0.76 -14.56 9.29
N TYR A 116 -1.12 -13.66 10.20
CA TYR A 116 -2.52 -13.22 10.35
C TYR A 116 -3.01 -12.44 9.13
N PHE A 117 -2.16 -11.65 8.50
CA PHE A 117 -2.50 -10.93 7.29
C PHE A 117 -2.83 -11.87 6.12
N HIS A 118 -2.23 -13.06 6.07
CA HIS A 118 -2.61 -14.10 5.11
C HIS A 118 -4.07 -14.56 5.32
N ALA A 119 -4.44 -14.87 6.56
CA ALA A 119 -5.80 -15.19 6.93
C ALA A 119 -6.78 -14.04 6.65
N TYR A 120 -6.40 -12.80 6.96
CA TYR A 120 -7.21 -11.62 6.67
C TYR A 120 -7.41 -11.41 5.17
N THR A 121 -6.37 -11.65 4.35
CA THR A 121 -6.47 -11.58 2.89
C THR A 121 -7.44 -12.64 2.36
N ALA A 122 -7.40 -13.86 2.89
CA ALA A 122 -8.38 -14.90 2.52
C ALA A 122 -9.82 -14.48 2.85
N TYR A 123 -10.05 -13.91 4.04
CA TYR A 123 -11.34 -13.36 4.44
C TYR A 123 -11.84 -12.26 3.48
N VAL A 124 -10.99 -11.28 3.18
CA VAL A 124 -11.35 -10.18 2.26
C VAL A 124 -11.63 -10.70 0.85
N THR A 125 -10.75 -11.56 0.31
CA THR A 125 -10.91 -12.14 -1.02
C THR A 125 -12.20 -12.95 -1.13
N TYR A 126 -12.54 -13.74 -0.11
CA TYR A 126 -13.79 -14.51 -0.08
C TYR A 126 -15.02 -13.59 -0.22
N ASN A 127 -15.09 -12.52 0.58
CA ASN A 127 -16.18 -11.54 0.50
C ASN A 127 -16.21 -10.79 -0.84
N GLN A 128 -15.05 -10.46 -1.41
CA GLN A 128 -14.96 -9.83 -2.72
C GLN A 128 -15.45 -10.74 -3.85
N VAL A 129 -15.14 -12.04 -3.78
CA VAL A 129 -15.66 -13.04 -4.74
C VAL A 129 -17.17 -13.16 -4.63
N LEU A 130 -17.72 -13.21 -3.41
CA LEU A 130 -19.18 -13.23 -3.22
C LEU A 130 -19.85 -11.98 -3.80
N ALA A 131 -19.27 -10.80 -3.55
CA ALA A 131 -19.76 -9.54 -4.12
C ALA A 131 -19.70 -9.54 -5.65
N ALA A 132 -18.60 -10.04 -6.24
CA ALA A 132 -18.43 -10.13 -7.68
C ALA A 132 -19.45 -11.09 -8.33
N LEU A 133 -19.65 -12.28 -7.74
CA LEU A 133 -20.67 -13.24 -8.20
C LEU A 133 -22.09 -12.66 -8.08
N GLY A 134 -22.37 -11.91 -7.01
CA GLY A 134 -23.62 -11.17 -6.85
C GLY A 134 -23.84 -10.13 -7.94
N ALA A 135 -22.82 -9.35 -8.28
CA ALA A 135 -22.87 -8.36 -9.36
C ALA A 135 -23.12 -9.01 -10.72
N ILE A 136 -22.44 -10.13 -11.03
CA ILE A 136 -22.65 -10.89 -12.27
C ILE A 136 -24.08 -11.42 -12.34
N LYS A 137 -24.61 -11.99 -11.24
CA LYS A 137 -25.99 -12.47 -11.17
C LYS A 137 -27.01 -11.34 -11.39
N ALA A 138 -26.70 -10.12 -10.96
CA ALA A 138 -27.50 -8.93 -11.20
C ALA A 138 -27.34 -8.34 -12.63
N GLY A 139 -26.58 -9.01 -13.51
CA GLY A 139 -26.34 -8.55 -14.89
C GLY A 139 -25.23 -7.50 -15.03
N ALA A 140 -24.56 -7.11 -13.94
CA ALA A 140 -23.47 -6.14 -13.96
C ALA A 140 -22.13 -6.80 -14.34
N SER A 141 -22.01 -7.21 -15.60
CA SER A 141 -20.84 -7.92 -16.15
C SER A 141 -19.84 -7.04 -16.93
N LYS A 142 -20.03 -5.72 -16.95
CA LYS A 142 -19.13 -4.78 -17.64
C LYS A 142 -17.79 -4.68 -16.89
N VAL A 143 -16.70 -5.10 -17.55
CA VAL A 143 -15.34 -5.09 -16.98
C VAL A 143 -14.42 -3.97 -17.50
N TRP A 144 -14.88 -3.20 -18.48
CA TRP A 144 -14.08 -2.16 -19.13
C TRP A 144 -14.90 -0.92 -19.50
N THR A 145 -14.28 0.24 -19.36
CA THR A 145 -14.84 1.53 -19.80
C THR A 145 -13.84 2.19 -20.73
N LYS A 146 -14.32 2.62 -21.91
CA LYS A 146 -13.50 3.39 -22.85
C LYS A 146 -13.03 4.67 -22.17
N TYR A 147 -11.74 4.96 -22.35
CA TYR A 147 -11.13 6.21 -21.91
C TYR A 147 -10.42 6.87 -23.08
N GLU A 148 -10.26 8.18 -22.99
CA GLU A 148 -9.46 8.95 -23.93
C GLU A 148 -8.13 9.29 -23.28
N LYS A 149 -7.03 9.01 -23.98
CA LYS A 149 -5.70 9.32 -23.47
C LYS A 149 -5.54 10.84 -23.45
N PRO A 150 -5.34 11.47 -22.28
CA PRO A 150 -5.14 12.92 -22.23
C PRO A 150 -3.85 13.29 -22.97
N LYS A 151 -3.77 14.46 -23.59
CA LYS A 151 -2.52 14.95 -24.20
C LYS A 151 -1.47 15.24 -23.13
N ASP A 152 -1.89 15.84 -22.03
CA ASP A 152 -1.07 16.18 -20.86
C ASP A 152 -1.83 15.77 -19.61
N GLY A 153 -1.14 15.21 -18.62
CA GLY A 153 -1.80 14.75 -17.42
C GLY A 153 -0.85 14.22 -16.36
N ILE A 154 -1.34 14.14 -15.13
CA ILE A 154 -0.66 13.51 -14.01
C ILE A 154 -1.59 12.49 -13.36
N GLY A 155 -1.01 11.44 -12.81
CA GLY A 155 -1.74 10.41 -12.09
C GLY A 155 -0.90 9.85 -10.95
N VAL A 156 -1.59 9.33 -9.95
CA VAL A 156 -0.98 8.50 -8.92
C VAL A 156 -1.88 7.29 -8.68
N GLY A 157 -1.30 6.10 -8.72
CA GLY A 157 -1.96 4.85 -8.36
C GLY A 157 -1.32 4.29 -7.11
N ILE A 158 -2.08 4.15 -6.02
CA ILE A 158 -1.57 3.63 -4.75
C ILE A 158 -2.17 2.26 -4.52
N VAL A 159 -1.31 1.28 -4.22
CA VAL A 159 -1.71 -0.06 -3.84
C VAL A 159 -0.96 -0.45 -2.58
N GLU A 160 -1.67 -1.09 -1.66
CA GLU A 160 -1.02 -1.72 -0.53
C GLU A 160 -0.59 -3.15 -0.94
N ALA A 161 0.67 -3.32 -1.36
CA ALA A 161 1.21 -4.59 -1.84
C ALA A 161 1.59 -5.52 -0.68
N MET A 162 1.94 -6.79 -0.97
CA MET A 162 2.25 -7.78 0.07
C MET A 162 3.35 -7.36 1.07
N ARG A 163 4.25 -6.46 0.67
CA ARG A 163 5.37 -5.97 1.48
C ARG A 163 5.18 -4.54 1.98
N GLY A 164 4.03 -3.94 1.75
CA GLY A 164 3.73 -2.56 2.14
C GLY A 164 3.31 -1.71 0.95
N VAL A 165 3.09 -0.44 1.24
CA VAL A 165 2.56 0.51 0.27
C VAL A 165 3.48 0.61 -0.96
N VAL A 166 2.85 0.71 -2.12
CA VAL A 166 3.49 0.94 -3.40
C VAL A 166 2.65 2.01 -4.07
N ALA A 167 3.29 3.06 -4.53
CA ALA A 167 2.62 4.08 -5.32
C ALA A 167 3.35 4.25 -6.65
N HIS A 168 2.55 4.39 -7.71
CA HIS A 168 2.97 4.69 -9.07
C HIS A 168 2.63 6.14 -9.36
N TRP A 169 3.64 6.97 -9.54
CA TRP A 169 3.44 8.34 -10.03
C TRP A 169 3.67 8.38 -11.53
N CYS A 170 2.70 8.91 -12.25
CA CYS A 170 2.72 9.03 -13.69
C CYS A 170 2.62 10.49 -14.11
N ARG A 171 3.45 10.88 -15.08
CA ARG A 171 3.32 12.17 -15.77
C ARG A 171 3.35 11.95 -17.27
N GLN A 172 2.31 12.45 -17.93
CA GLN A 172 2.19 12.47 -19.38
C GLN A 172 2.39 13.89 -19.90
N HIS A 173 3.20 14.01 -20.94
CA HIS A 173 3.36 15.26 -21.67
C HIS A 173 3.43 14.97 -23.17
N GLY A 174 2.45 15.47 -23.92
CA GLY A 174 2.22 15.07 -25.32
C GLY A 174 1.93 13.57 -25.49
N THR A 175 2.48 12.96 -26.54
CA THR A 175 2.24 11.53 -26.84
C THR A 175 3.04 10.57 -25.97
N HIS A 176 4.05 11.06 -25.26
CA HIS A 176 4.98 10.24 -24.49
C HIS A 176 4.60 10.21 -22.99
N LEU A 177 4.54 9.00 -22.45
CA LEU A 177 4.60 8.79 -21.00
C LEU A 177 6.03 9.13 -20.58
N ARG A 178 6.19 10.17 -19.76
CA ARG A 178 7.53 10.61 -19.34
C ARG A 178 8.03 9.89 -18.11
N GLU A 179 7.13 9.39 -17.27
CA GLU A 179 7.55 8.85 -15.97
C GLU A 179 6.54 7.85 -15.41
N ILE A 180 7.02 6.71 -14.93
CA ILE A 180 6.29 5.74 -14.08
C ILE A 180 7.26 5.37 -12.96
N ARG A 181 6.85 5.56 -11.70
CA ARG A 181 7.77 5.38 -10.57
C ARG A 181 7.13 4.68 -9.39
N MET A 182 7.76 3.59 -8.91
CA MET A 182 7.39 2.84 -7.70
C MET A 182 8.13 3.37 -6.48
N GLU A 183 7.46 4.08 -5.58
CA GLU A 183 8.00 4.53 -4.29
C GLU A 183 6.90 4.67 -3.22
N ILE A 184 7.31 4.95 -1.98
CA ILE A 184 6.45 5.41 -0.90
C ILE A 184 7.01 6.76 -0.49
N ARG A 185 6.37 7.85 -0.90
CA ARG A 185 6.81 9.17 -0.47
C ARG A 185 5.62 10.11 -0.46
N ASP A 186 5.35 10.67 0.69
CA ASP A 186 4.54 11.88 0.80
C ASP A 186 5.47 12.97 1.34
N LEU A 187 5.63 14.00 0.53
CA LEU A 187 6.38 15.20 0.89
C LEU A 187 5.52 16.41 0.55
N MET A 188 4.65 16.75 1.50
CA MET A 188 4.11 18.08 1.61
C MET A 188 5.02 18.96 2.48
N ASN A 189 5.73 19.82 1.74
CA ASN A 189 6.22 21.15 2.05
C ASN A 189 7.50 21.37 2.90
N ARG A 190 8.40 22.19 2.36
CA ARG A 190 9.47 22.89 3.09
C ARG A 190 9.13 24.38 3.08
N ARG A 191 9.06 25.00 4.26
CA ARG A 191 9.39 26.41 4.43
C ARG A 191 10.81 26.50 4.98
#